data_AF-A0A2R6LT77-F1
#
_entry.id   AF-A0A2R6LT77-F1
#
_cell.length_a   1.000
_cell.length_b   1.000
_cell.length_c   1.000
_cell.angle_alpha   90.00
_cell.angle_beta   90.00
_cell.angle_gamma   90.00
#
_symmetry.space_group_name_H-M   'P 1'
#
loop_
_entity.id
_entity.type
_entity.pdbx_description
1 polymer ?
#
loop_
_entity_poly.entity_id
_entity_poly.type
_entity_poly.pdbx_seq_one_letter_code
_entity_poly.pdbx_strand_id
1 'polypeptide(L)' 'MASGNELALYGFLSLVAVLLVLITGPLGLIAIPFVLIVVGFAKMSRESDTESAGPVNCPGCGAPNEPGAEVCQHCDGTL' A
#
# COMPACT_ATOMS: atom_id res chain seq x y z
N MET A 1 4.27 -18.17 -32.40
CA MET A 1 4.32 -19.60 -32.08
C MET A 1 5.23 -19.71 -30.87
N ALA A 2 4.71 -20.15 -29.71
CA ALA A 2 5.52 -20.31 -28.52
C ALA A 2 6.64 -21.32 -28.81
N SER A 3 7.85 -20.99 -28.38
CA SER A 3 9.00 -21.89 -28.53
C SER A 3 8.85 -23.11 -27.61
N GLY A 4 9.50 -24.23 -27.94
CA GLY A 4 9.28 -25.51 -27.24
C GLY A 4 9.54 -25.47 -25.73
N ASN A 5 10.44 -24.59 -25.29
CA ASN A 5 10.72 -24.30 -23.88
C ASN A 5 9.60 -23.51 -23.18
N GLU A 6 8.97 -22.55 -23.87
CA GLU A 6 7.82 -21.80 -23.34
C GLU A 6 6.63 -22.73 -23.13
N LEU A 7 6.38 -23.65 -24.06
CA LEU A 7 5.29 -24.63 -23.93
C LEU A 7 5.52 -25.57 -22.73
N ALA A 8 6.76 -26.02 -22.52
CA ALA A 8 7.13 -26.85 -21.38
C ALA A 8 6.99 -26.07 -20.06
N LEU A 9 7.38 -24.80 -20.03
CA LEU A 9 7.25 -23.94 -18.86
C LEU A 9 5.77 -23.72 -18.48
N TYR A 10 4.92 -23.37 -19.45
CA TYR A 10 3.49 -23.20 -19.21
C TYR A 10 2.81 -24.49 -18.75
N GLY A 11 3.21 -25.63 -19.34
CA GLY A 11 2.72 -26.95 -18.93
C GLY A 11 3.09 -27.27 -17.48
N PHE A 12 4.34 -27.01 -17.08
CA PHE A 12 4.80 -27.20 -15.71
C PHE A 12 4.07 -26.28 -14.72
N LEU A 13 3.95 -24.99 -15.02
CA LEU A 13 3.24 -24.03 -14.17
C LEU A 13 1.76 -24.40 -13.99
N SER A 14 1.10 -24.83 -15.08
CA SER A 14 -0.28 -25.29 -15.04
C SER A 14 -0.44 -26.54 -14.16
N LEU A 15 0.44 -27.53 -14.30
CA LEU A 15 0.44 -28.75 -13.48
C LEU A 15 0.62 -28.41 -11.99
N VAL A 16 1.58 -27.55 -11.66
CA VAL A 16 1.82 -27.12 -10.27
C VAL A 16 0.59 -26.40 -9.70
N ALA A 17 -0.02 -25.50 -10.48
CA ALA A 17 -1.23 -24.80 -10.06
C ALA A 17 -2.39 -25.78 -9.77
N VAL A 18 -2.62 -26.76 -10.64
CA VAL A 18 -3.65 -27.79 -10.44
C VAL A 18 -3.37 -28.62 -9.18
N LEU A 19 -2.11 -29.06 -8.97
CA LEU A 19 -1.74 -29.80 -7.75
C LEU A 19 -2.00 -28.98 -6.49
N LEU A 20 -1.66 -27.69 -6.50
CA LEU A 20 -1.93 -26.81 -5.35
C LEU A 20 -3.43 -26.71 -5.06
N VAL A 21 -4.28 -26.59 -6.08
CA VAL A 21 -5.74 -26.57 -5.91
C VAL A 21 -6.27 -27.91 -5.41
N LEU A 22 -5.71 -29.04 -5.84
CA LEU A 22 -6.12 -30.36 -5.34
C LEU A 22 -5.72 -30.58 -3.88
N ILE A 23 -4.54 -30.11 -3.46
CA ILE A 23 -4.05 -30.25 -2.08
C ILE A 23 -4.80 -29.31 -1.13
N THR A 24 -5.03 -28.05 -1.54
CA THR A 24 -5.68 -27.02 -0.71
C THR A 24 -7.21 -26.98 -0.86
N GLY A 25 -7.75 -27.71 -1.84
CA GLY A 25 -9.15 -27.70 -2.20
C GLY A 25 -9.61 -26.37 -2.84
N PRO A 26 -10.93 -26.20 -3.08
CA PRO A 26 -11.49 -24.96 -3.62
C PRO A 26 -11.29 -23.76 -2.68
N LEU A 27 -11.07 -24.01 -1.39
CA LEU A 27 -10.76 -22.99 -0.39
C LEU A 27 -9.43 -22.28 -0.68
N GLY A 28 -8.41 -22.97 -1.21
CA GLY A 28 -7.13 -22.35 -1.54
C GLY A 28 -7.24 -21.22 -2.58
N LEU A 29 -8.15 -21.37 -3.54
CA LEU A 29 -8.40 -20.36 -4.57
C LEU A 29 -8.97 -19.04 -4.00
N ILE A 30 -9.66 -19.10 -2.87
CA ILE A 30 -10.27 -17.94 -2.22
C ILE A 30 -9.36 -17.41 -1.11
N ALA A 31 -8.75 -18.30 -0.33
CA ALA A 31 -7.91 -17.93 0.81
C ALA A 31 -6.63 -17.21 0.39
N ILE A 32 -5.97 -17.64 -0.69
CA ILE A 32 -4.73 -17.01 -1.17
C ILE A 32 -4.94 -15.53 -1.55
N PRO A 33 -5.87 -15.17 -2.46
CA PRO A 33 -6.07 -13.76 -2.79
C PRO A 33 -6.56 -12.95 -1.59
N PHE A 34 -7.40 -13.53 -0.72
CA PHE A 34 -7.86 -12.86 0.48
C PHE A 34 -6.71 -12.50 1.43
N VAL A 35 -5.79 -13.44 1.70
CA VAL A 35 -4.60 -13.18 2.52
C VAL A 35 -3.70 -12.14 1.89
N LEU A 36 -3.47 -12.20 0.58
CA LEU A 36 -2.66 -11.20 -0.13
C LEU A 36 -3.26 -9.79 -0.03
N ILE A 37 -4.59 -9.67 -0.16
CA ILE A 37 -5.32 -8.40 0.01
C ILE A 37 -5.14 -7.88 1.44
N VAL A 38 -5.39 -8.71 2.46
CA VAL A 38 -5.28 -8.31 3.87
C VAL A 38 -3.86 -7.87 4.21
N VAL A 39 -2.85 -8.62 3.78
CA VAL A 39 -1.43 -8.27 4.02
C VAL A 39 -1.05 -7.00 3.27
N GLY A 40 -1.54 -6.82 2.04
CA GLY A 40 -1.33 -5.61 1.24
C GLY A 40 -1.86 -4.36 1.94
N PHE A 41 -3.12 -4.40 2.41
CA PHE A 41 -3.72 -3.30 3.17
C PHE A 41 -2.99 -3.05 4.50
N ALA A 42 -2.64 -4.10 5.26
CA ALA A 42 -1.92 -3.96 6.51
C ALA A 42 -0.52 -3.32 6.34
N LYS A 43 0.15 -3.58 5.21
CA LYS A 43 1.41 -2.91 4.87
C LYS A 43 1.21 -1.45 4.50
N MET A 44 0.17 -1.13 3.72
CA MET A 44 -0.13 0.25 3.32
C MET A 44 -0.42 1.16 4.51
N SER A 45 -1.15 0.67 5.52
CA SER A 45 -1.43 1.44 6.74
C SER A 45 -0.20 1.76 7.59
N ARG A 46 0.93 1.07 7.40
CA ARG A 46 2.17 1.31 8.16
C ARG A 46 3.09 2.34 7.52
N GLU A 47 2.92 2.64 6.24
CA GLU A 47 3.74 3.62 5.52
C GLU A 47 3.22 5.05 5.71
N SER A 48 1.96 5.20 6.16
CA SER A 48 1.31 6.49 6.40
C SER A 48 1.65 7.14 7.75
N ASP A 49 2.54 6.55 8.54
CA ASP A 49 3.08 7.17 9.76
C ASP A 49 4.30 8.05 9.43
N THR A 50 4.26 8.76 8.30
CA THR A 50 5.08 9.97 8.19
C THR A 50 4.37 10.98 9.08
N GLU A 51 4.96 11.25 10.24
CA GLU A 51 4.54 12.25 11.22
C GLU A 51 4.44 13.62 10.53
N SER A 52 3.35 13.85 9.80
CA SER A 52 2.98 15.16 9.33
C SER A 52 2.60 15.89 10.60
N ALA A 53 3.53 16.66 11.14
CA ALA A 53 3.19 17.67 12.13
C ALA A 53 1.93 18.38 11.62
N GLY A 54 0.90 18.47 12.45
CA GLY A 54 -0.35 19.10 12.04
C GLY A 54 -0.13 20.58 11.75
N PRO A 55 -1.06 21.24 11.04
CA PRO A 55 -1.00 22.69 10.84
C PRO A 55 -0.88 23.43 12.18
N VAL A 56 -0.04 24.46 12.22
CA VAL A 56 0.19 25.31 13.40
C VAL A 56 -0.59 26.60 13.27
N ASN A 57 -1.29 27.01 14.33
CA ASN A 57 -2.08 28.24 14.30
C ASN A 57 -1.22 29.44 14.71
N CYS A 58 -1.32 30.54 13.95
CA CYS A 58 -0.61 31.78 14.27
C CYS A 58 -1.13 32.37 15.60
N PRO A 59 -0.25 32.71 16.56
CA PRO A 59 -0.68 33.30 17.83
C PRO A 59 -1.24 34.73 17.69
N GLY A 60 -0.93 35.43 16.60
CA GLY A 60 -1.39 36.79 16.33
C GLY A 60 -2.78 36.87 15.71
N CYS A 61 -3.04 36.11 14.63
CA CYS A 61 -4.29 36.18 13.87
C CYS A 61 -5.14 34.89 13.91
N GLY A 62 -4.61 33.80 14.46
CA GLY A 62 -5.29 32.51 14.55
C GLY A 62 -5.32 31.68 13.27
N ALA A 63 -4.72 32.17 12.17
CA ALA A 63 -4.75 31.46 10.90
C ALA A 63 -3.89 30.17 10.92
N PRO A 64 -4.32 29.09 10.24
CA PRO A 64 -3.52 27.87 10.13
C PRO A 64 -2.33 28.06 9.18
N ASN A 65 -1.17 27.53 9.54
CA ASN A 65 0.07 27.60 8.77
C ASN A 65 0.71 26.21 8.67
N GLU A 66 1.59 26.05 7.67
CA GLU A 66 2.36 24.81 7.51
C GLU A 66 3.28 24.57 8.72
N PRO A 67 3.51 23.30 9.08
CA PRO A 67 4.43 22.96 10.16
C PRO A 67 5.85 23.41 9.79
N GLY A 68 6.52 24.10 10.71
CA GLY A 68 7.86 24.63 10.50
C GLY A 68 7.92 25.97 9.75
N ALA A 69 6.77 26.56 9.41
CA ALA A 69 6.74 27.95 8.96
C ALA A 69 7.19 28.88 10.11
N GLU A 70 8.09 29.82 9.82
CA GLU A 70 8.55 30.83 10.79
C GLU A 70 7.72 32.13 10.73
N VAL A 71 6.97 32.32 9.63
CA VAL A 71 6.19 33.53 9.35
C VAL A 71 4.79 33.15 8.88
N CYS A 72 3.79 33.85 9.42
CA CYS A 72 2.38 33.64 9.10
C CYS A 72 2.04 34.13 7.69
N GLN A 73 1.44 33.27 6.86
CA GLN A 73 1.07 33.58 5.47
C GLN A 73 -0.07 34.61 5.34
N HIS A 74 -0.74 34.96 6.45
CA HIS A 74 -1.92 35.84 6.45
C HIS A 74 -1.65 37.23 7.03
N CYS A 75 -0.79 37.33 8.03
CA CYS A 75 -0.52 38.60 8.74
C CYS A 75 0.96 38.94 8.85
N ASP A 76 1.84 38.14 8.25
CA ASP A 76 3.30 38.32 8.25
C ASP A 76 3.94 38.36 9.64
N GLY A 77 3.22 37.95 10.69
CA GLY A 77 3.73 37.82 12.06
C GLY A 77 4.53 36.54 12.27
N THR A 78 5.42 36.53 13.27
CA THR A 78 6.21 35.34 13.64
C THR A 78 5.32 34.23 14.21
N LEU A 79 5.66 32.98 13.90
CA LEU A 79 4.98 31.76 14.35
C LEU A 79 5.67 31.11 15.56
#